data_AF-A0A371KKD8-F1
#
_entry.id   AF-A0A371KKD8-F1
#
_cell.length_a   1.000
_cell.length_b   1.000
_cell.length_c   1.000
_cell.angle_alpha   90.00
_cell.angle_beta   90.00
_cell.angle_gamma   90.00
#
_symmetry.space_group_name_H-M   'P 1'
#
loop_
_entity.id
_entity.type
_entity.pdbx_description
1 polymer ?
#
loop_
_entity_poly.entity_id
_entity_poly.type
_entity_poly.pdbx_seq_one_letter_code
_entity_poly.pdbx_strand_id
1 'polypeptide(L)'
;MMGGGYTTSPGSYPQGGRKPGDTGQAGDVLQETLRSEDEVDESYEEYVEDTNITDRQGEKISDRRDVLVGILDGNLAVEDSRLIGSFTRGTMTGPLKQDSDADVMVVLDADKHRDWINQENGPTNALRAIKRRIENDPRFSQTDVKIDQNAVKVKYHDSTIEIVPAFRYSEVPHADHPSSGFNLFNDASDGYAIPDTHGQQSWQGTNPRKYKQMFDARDEAHNGRVSGLTRAAKDWADQ
;
A
#
# COMPACT_ATOMS: atom_id res chain seq x y z
N MET A 1 -14.08 28.78 97.22
CA MET A 1 -14.06 27.64 96.27
C MET A 1 -12.60 27.21 96.13
N MET A 2 -12.20 26.12 96.81
CA MET A 2 -11.78 24.83 96.21
C MET A 2 -10.63 25.03 95.21
N GLY A 3 -9.35 24.79 95.58
CA GLY A 3 -8.65 23.49 95.48
C GLY A 3 -8.01 23.39 94.08
N GLY A 4 -6.81 22.90 93.79
CA GLY A 4 -5.77 22.06 94.40
C GLY A 4 -4.78 21.74 93.25
N GLY A 5 -3.62 21.16 93.55
CA GLY A 5 -2.48 21.10 92.61
C GLY A 5 -2.43 19.94 91.59
N TYR A 6 -1.24 19.85 90.98
CA TYR A 6 -0.55 18.70 90.34
C TYR A 6 -0.72 18.41 88.83
N THR A 7 0.40 18.65 88.12
CA THR A 7 1.12 17.83 87.11
C THR A 7 0.39 16.95 86.10
N THR A 8 0.82 17.01 84.83
CA THR A 8 1.20 15.84 84.00
C THR A 8 1.89 16.26 82.68
N SER A 9 3.04 15.64 82.40
CA SER A 9 3.71 15.63 81.09
C SER A 9 2.90 14.88 80.04
N PRO A 10 3.16 15.12 78.74
CA PRO A 10 3.06 14.07 77.74
C PRO A 10 4.39 13.86 77.00
N GLY A 11 4.94 12.66 77.21
CA GLY A 11 5.37 11.75 76.14
C GLY A 11 6.40 12.25 75.14
N SER A 12 7.65 11.87 75.40
CA SER A 12 8.65 11.60 74.37
C SER A 12 8.16 10.49 73.43
N TYR A 13 7.90 10.84 72.18
CA TYR A 13 7.71 9.86 71.09
C TYR A 13 9.07 9.60 70.42
N PRO A 14 9.47 8.32 70.21
CA PRO A 14 10.67 8.03 69.44
C PRO A 14 10.47 8.39 67.97
N GLN A 15 11.50 8.99 67.36
CA GLN A 15 11.68 9.10 65.91
C GLN A 15 11.62 7.70 65.28
N GLY A 16 10.45 7.32 64.79
CA GLY A 16 10.30 6.26 63.81
C GLY A 16 10.51 6.83 62.41
N GLY A 17 11.77 6.95 61.99
CA GLY A 17 12.08 7.17 60.58
C GLY A 17 11.52 6.01 59.76
N ARG A 18 10.40 6.23 59.06
CA ARG A 18 10.00 5.35 57.95
C ARG A 18 11.08 5.50 56.89
N LYS A 19 11.97 4.49 56.81
CA LYS A 19 12.73 4.24 55.60
C LYS A 19 11.73 4.14 54.43
N PRO A 20 12.01 4.74 53.27
CA PRO A 20 11.26 4.45 52.06
C PRO A 20 11.24 2.93 51.89
N GLY A 21 10.03 2.36 51.81
CA GLY A 21 9.88 0.94 51.51
C GLY A 21 10.54 0.69 50.17
N ASP A 22 11.46 -0.27 50.19
CA ASP A 22 12.16 -0.80 49.04
C ASP A 22 11.15 -1.25 47.99
N THR A 23 11.00 -0.46 46.93
CA THR A 23 10.30 -0.87 45.69
C THR A 23 11.21 -1.76 44.82
N GLY A 24 12.40 -2.11 45.30
CA GLY A 24 13.44 -2.90 44.65
C GLY A 24 13.00 -4.34 44.42
N GLN A 25 12.42 -4.54 43.25
CA GLN A 25 12.27 -5.77 42.45
C GLN A 25 11.02 -5.63 41.60
N ALA A 26 9.88 -5.27 42.19
CA ALA A 26 8.65 -5.07 41.43
C ALA A 26 8.71 -3.79 40.57
N GLY A 27 9.30 -2.71 41.10
CA GLY A 27 9.54 -1.49 40.33
C GLY A 27 10.61 -1.66 39.25
N ASP A 28 11.63 -2.48 39.53
CA ASP A 28 12.70 -2.78 38.57
C ASP A 28 12.20 -3.68 37.43
N VAL A 29 11.42 -4.72 37.74
CA VAL A 29 10.79 -5.59 36.73
C VAL A 29 9.77 -4.82 35.89
N LEU A 30 8.97 -3.93 36.49
CA LEU A 30 8.07 -3.07 35.72
C LEU A 30 8.83 -2.09 34.82
N GLN A 31 9.93 -1.51 35.30
CA GLN A 31 10.78 -0.65 34.46
C GLN A 31 11.50 -1.44 33.36
N GLU A 32 11.94 -2.67 33.63
CA GLU A 32 12.58 -3.54 32.65
C GLU A 32 11.58 -4.00 31.58
N THR A 33 10.38 -4.41 31.98
CA THR A 33 9.30 -4.74 31.05
C THR A 33 8.92 -3.53 30.19
N LEU A 34 8.69 -2.37 30.80
CA LEU A 34 8.36 -1.14 30.06
C LEU A 34 9.50 -0.72 29.12
N ARG A 35 10.77 -0.80 29.55
CA ARG A 35 11.92 -0.55 28.67
C ARG A 35 12.02 -1.55 27.53
N SER A 36 11.72 -2.82 27.78
CA SER A 36 11.74 -3.84 26.73
C SER A 36 10.59 -3.69 25.74
N GLU A 37 9.42 -3.21 26.20
CA GLU A 37 8.30 -2.85 25.34
C GLU A 37 8.65 -1.63 24.49
N ASP A 38 9.22 -0.58 25.10
CA ASP A 38 9.70 0.62 24.40
C ASP A 38 10.80 0.28 23.38
N GLU A 39 11.77 -0.59 23.73
CA GLU A 39 12.85 -1.02 22.83
C GLU A 39 12.33 -1.85 21.65
N VAL A 40 11.32 -2.70 21.87
CA VAL A 40 10.67 -3.47 20.80
C VAL A 40 9.86 -2.55 19.88
N ASP A 41 9.14 -1.57 20.45
CA ASP A 41 8.38 -0.59 19.67
C ASP A 41 9.33 0.32 18.86
N GLU A 42 10.42 0.82 19.45
CA GLU A 42 11.45 1.61 18.75
C GLU A 42 12.12 0.81 17.64
N SER A 43 12.50 -0.44 17.90
CA SER A 43 13.12 -1.31 16.88
C SER A 43 12.14 -1.66 15.75
N TYR A 44 10.86 -1.83 16.07
CA TYR A 44 9.82 -2.03 15.06
C TYR A 44 9.61 -0.76 14.21
N GLU A 45 9.55 0.41 14.83
CA GLU A 45 9.42 1.69 14.12
C GLU A 45 10.62 1.94 13.19
N GLU A 46 11.84 1.73 13.66
CA GLU A 46 13.07 1.83 12.85
C GLU A 46 13.03 0.85 11.66
N TYR A 47 12.68 -0.41 11.90
CA TYR A 47 12.55 -1.40 10.83
C TYR A 47 11.45 -1.04 9.81
N VAL A 48 10.31 -0.52 10.28
CA VAL A 48 9.22 -0.06 9.43
C VAL A 48 9.60 1.18 8.62
N GLU A 49 10.45 2.05 9.15
CA GLU A 49 11.02 3.19 8.45
C GLU A 49 12.02 2.76 7.37
N ASP A 50 12.92 1.84 7.69
CA ASP A 50 13.92 1.30 6.75
C ASP A 50 13.29 0.56 5.56
N THR A 51 12.11 -0.04 5.77
CA THR A 51 11.33 -0.69 4.71
C THR A 51 10.54 0.28 3.84
N ASN A 52 10.59 1.59 4.09
CA ASN A 52 9.93 2.57 3.21
C ASN A 52 10.73 2.83 1.93
N ILE A 53 10.01 3.15 0.86
CA ILE A 53 10.63 3.81 -0.28
C ILE A 53 10.98 5.25 0.09
N THR A 54 12.17 5.70 -0.30
CA THR A 54 12.58 7.10 -0.16
C THR A 54 11.82 8.02 -1.12
N ASP A 55 11.74 9.32 -0.83
CA ASP A 55 11.13 10.31 -1.73
C ASP A 55 11.71 10.25 -3.15
N ARG A 56 13.03 10.10 -3.25
CA ARG A 56 13.76 9.96 -4.52
C ARG A 56 13.34 8.71 -5.29
N GLN A 57 13.06 7.61 -4.60
CA GLN A 57 12.54 6.39 -5.22
C GLN A 57 11.10 6.59 -5.71
N GLY A 58 10.27 7.32 -4.94
CA GLY A 58 8.92 7.71 -5.36
C GLY A 58 8.91 8.60 -6.60
N GLU A 59 9.81 9.58 -6.69
CA GLU A 59 9.99 10.44 -7.86
C GLU A 59 10.41 9.61 -9.09
N LYS A 60 11.37 8.69 -8.92
CA LYS A 60 11.82 7.79 -10.00
C LYS A 60 10.68 6.95 -10.58
N ILE A 61 9.78 6.42 -9.75
CA ILE A 61 8.60 5.67 -10.22
C ILE A 61 7.64 6.59 -10.99
N SER A 62 7.44 7.82 -10.51
CA SER A 62 6.59 8.81 -11.16
C SER A 62 7.13 9.23 -12.54
N ASP A 63 8.43 9.47 -12.66
CA ASP A 63 9.09 9.79 -13.93
C ASP A 63 8.95 8.65 -14.95
N ARG A 64 9.12 7.40 -14.49
CA ARG A 64 8.95 6.20 -15.34
C ARG A 64 7.53 6.07 -15.83
N ARG A 65 6.54 6.30 -14.97
CA ARG A 65 5.13 6.36 -15.36
C ARG A 65 4.94 7.41 -16.46
N ASP A 66 5.44 8.63 -16.27
CA ASP A 66 5.21 9.71 -17.23
C ASP A 66 5.82 9.43 -18.60
N VAL A 67 7.01 8.84 -18.63
CA VAL A 67 7.63 8.37 -19.87
C VAL A 67 6.75 7.32 -20.56
N LEU A 68 6.29 6.31 -19.82
CA LEU A 68 5.48 5.23 -20.37
C LEU A 68 4.10 5.72 -20.83
N VAL A 69 3.40 6.53 -20.04
CA VAL A 69 2.11 7.13 -20.42
C VAL A 69 2.27 8.00 -21.66
N GLY A 70 3.31 8.83 -21.74
CA GLY A 70 3.58 9.64 -22.93
C GLY A 70 3.86 8.82 -24.19
N ILE A 71 4.42 7.61 -24.05
CA ILE A 71 4.57 6.66 -25.18
C ILE A 71 3.19 6.16 -25.63
N LEU A 72 2.32 5.80 -24.70
CA LEU A 72 1.02 5.20 -24.99
C LEU A 72 0.03 6.22 -25.58
N ASP A 73 -0.01 7.43 -25.02
CA ASP A 73 -0.99 8.48 -25.35
C ASP A 73 -1.09 8.76 -26.85
N GLY A 74 0.06 8.89 -27.53
CA GLY A 74 0.11 9.27 -28.94
C GLY A 74 -0.64 8.35 -29.92
N ASN A 75 -0.92 7.10 -29.57
CA ASN A 75 -1.60 6.13 -30.47
C ASN A 75 -2.73 5.35 -29.80
N LEU A 76 -2.79 5.29 -28.48
CA LEU A 76 -3.77 4.47 -27.76
C LEU A 76 -4.94 5.28 -27.20
N ALA A 77 -5.03 6.58 -27.46
CA ALA A 77 -6.12 7.43 -26.97
C ALA A 77 -6.32 7.27 -25.45
N VAL A 78 -5.30 7.68 -24.69
CA VAL A 78 -5.33 7.60 -23.23
C VAL A 78 -6.14 8.79 -22.70
N GLU A 79 -7.17 8.52 -21.89
CA GLU A 79 -7.98 9.56 -21.25
C GLU A 79 -7.43 9.98 -19.88
N ASP A 80 -6.94 9.01 -19.11
CA ASP A 80 -6.45 9.21 -17.74
C ASP A 80 -5.40 8.16 -17.41
N SER A 81 -4.52 8.45 -16.46
CA SER A 81 -3.56 7.47 -15.94
C SER A 81 -3.30 7.71 -14.46
N ARG A 82 -3.14 6.62 -13.70
CA ARG A 82 -2.98 6.69 -12.24
C ARG A 82 -2.05 5.60 -11.75
N LEU A 83 -1.17 5.95 -10.81
CA LEU A 83 -0.55 4.95 -9.96
C LEU A 83 -1.64 4.32 -9.09
N ILE A 84 -1.59 3.00 -8.93
CA ILE A 84 -2.52 2.24 -8.08
C ILE A 84 -1.72 1.29 -7.19
N GLY A 85 -2.38 0.29 -6.60
CA GLY A 85 -1.67 -0.83 -6.00
C GLY A 85 -0.93 -0.50 -4.70
N SER A 86 0.13 -1.26 -4.45
CA SER A 86 0.96 -1.20 -3.24
C SER A 86 1.57 0.19 -3.03
N PHE A 87 2.00 0.84 -4.11
CA PHE A 87 2.57 2.19 -4.13
C PHE A 87 1.63 3.21 -3.49
N THR A 88 0.37 3.26 -3.96
CA THR A 88 -0.61 4.23 -3.43
C THR A 88 -1.11 3.93 -2.03
N ARG A 89 -1.00 2.68 -1.56
CA ARG A 89 -1.40 2.28 -0.20
C ARG A 89 -0.28 2.42 0.82
N GLY A 90 0.90 2.89 0.43
CA GLY A 90 2.08 2.91 1.31
C GLY A 90 2.53 1.52 1.74
N THR A 91 2.23 0.49 0.96
CA THR A 91 2.57 -0.92 1.27
C THR A 91 3.65 -1.49 0.35
N MET A 92 4.32 -0.61 -0.40
CA MET A 92 5.51 -0.95 -1.19
C MET A 92 6.72 -0.98 -0.25
N THR A 93 7.54 -2.02 -0.39
CA THR A 93 8.78 -2.22 0.38
C THR A 93 9.95 -1.57 -0.34
N GLY A 94 10.83 -0.93 0.42
CA GLY A 94 12.10 -0.36 -0.01
C GLY A 94 13.30 -1.19 0.49
N PRO A 95 14.52 -0.91 -0.03
CA PRO A 95 14.78 -0.09 -1.21
C PRO A 95 14.20 -0.75 -2.48
N LEU A 96 13.93 0.03 -3.52
CA LEU A 96 13.44 -0.51 -4.78
C LEU A 96 14.42 -1.56 -5.34
N LYS A 97 13.88 -2.74 -5.60
CA LYS A 97 14.51 -3.89 -6.24
C LYS A 97 13.75 -4.19 -7.53
N GLN A 98 14.27 -5.06 -8.39
CA GLN A 98 13.63 -5.35 -9.68
C GLN A 98 12.21 -5.92 -9.55
N ASP A 99 11.94 -6.65 -8.48
CA ASP A 99 10.66 -7.20 -8.03
C ASP A 99 9.77 -6.18 -7.30
N SER A 100 10.21 -4.94 -7.12
CA SER A 100 9.35 -3.85 -6.67
C SER A 100 8.41 -3.42 -7.80
N ASP A 101 7.21 -3.99 -7.79
CA ASP A 101 6.16 -3.73 -8.78
C ASP A 101 5.37 -2.46 -8.47
N ALA A 102 5.36 -1.50 -9.40
CA ALA A 102 4.52 -0.31 -9.37
C ALA A 102 3.43 -0.38 -10.46
N ASP A 103 2.18 -0.45 -10.01
CA ASP A 103 1.02 -0.55 -10.89
C ASP A 103 0.61 0.82 -11.45
N VAL A 104 0.49 0.91 -12.76
CA VAL A 104 -0.01 2.08 -13.49
C VAL A 104 -1.27 1.67 -14.26
N MET A 105 -2.43 2.16 -13.81
CA MET A 105 -3.66 2.05 -14.59
C MET A 105 -3.67 3.11 -15.69
N VAL A 106 -3.98 2.70 -16.91
CA VAL A 106 -4.14 3.59 -18.07
C VAL A 106 -5.55 3.43 -18.59
N VAL A 107 -6.36 4.48 -18.45
CA VAL A 107 -7.75 4.52 -18.90
C VAL A 107 -7.76 4.91 -20.37
N LEU A 108 -8.29 4.04 -21.21
CA LEU A 108 -8.36 4.20 -22.65
C LEU A 108 -9.75 4.70 -23.08
N ASP A 109 -9.80 5.45 -24.17
CA ASP A 109 -11.05 5.89 -24.79
C ASP A 109 -11.84 4.67 -25.31
N ALA A 110 -12.99 4.40 -24.70
CA ALA A 110 -13.81 3.23 -25.01
C ALA A 110 -14.43 3.29 -26.42
N ASP A 111 -14.67 4.48 -26.98
CA ASP A 111 -15.20 4.65 -28.33
C ASP A 111 -14.16 4.35 -29.40
N LYS A 112 -12.88 4.64 -29.12
CA LYS A 112 -11.76 4.30 -30.02
C LYS A 112 -11.42 2.81 -30.04
N HIS A 113 -11.76 2.09 -28.98
CA HIS A 113 -11.40 0.67 -28.79
C HIS A 113 -12.63 -0.23 -28.59
N ARG A 114 -13.77 0.11 -29.20
CA ARG A 114 -15.01 -0.69 -29.11
C ARG A 114 -14.83 -2.13 -29.55
N ASP A 115 -13.92 -2.39 -30.48
CA ASP A 115 -13.55 -3.73 -30.91
C ASP A 115 -12.88 -4.53 -29.78
N TRP A 116 -11.98 -3.93 -28.99
CA TRP A 116 -11.38 -4.61 -27.83
C TRP A 116 -12.37 -4.84 -26.71
N ILE A 117 -13.36 -3.98 -26.58
CA ILE A 117 -14.43 -4.19 -25.61
C ILE A 117 -15.27 -5.40 -26.04
N ASN A 118 -15.74 -5.45 -27.30
CA ASN A 118 -16.79 -6.41 -27.68
C ASN A 118 -16.29 -7.78 -28.20
N GLN A 119 -15.00 -7.92 -28.51
CA GLN A 119 -14.45 -9.17 -29.04
C GLN A 119 -13.89 -10.06 -27.93
N GLU A 120 -14.03 -11.38 -28.09
CA GLU A 120 -13.49 -12.39 -27.17
C GLU A 120 -11.98 -12.20 -26.92
N ASN A 121 -11.17 -11.94 -27.95
CA ASN A 121 -9.74 -11.71 -27.79
C ASN A 121 -9.36 -10.28 -27.39
N GLY A 122 -10.36 -9.44 -27.10
CA GLY A 122 -10.21 -8.03 -26.79
C GLY A 122 -9.23 -7.70 -25.65
N PRO A 123 -9.36 -8.36 -24.47
CA PRO A 123 -8.41 -8.22 -23.36
C PRO A 123 -6.95 -8.45 -23.77
N THR A 124 -6.68 -9.55 -24.48
CA THR A 124 -5.34 -9.85 -25.00
C THR A 124 -4.88 -8.83 -26.05
N ASN A 125 -5.78 -8.34 -26.90
CA ASN A 125 -5.45 -7.35 -27.92
C ASN A 125 -5.00 -6.02 -27.29
N ALA A 126 -5.69 -5.56 -26.24
CA ALA A 126 -5.29 -4.37 -25.50
C ALA A 126 -3.87 -4.51 -24.91
N LEU A 127 -3.59 -5.64 -24.26
CA LEU A 127 -2.27 -5.92 -23.68
C LEU A 127 -1.17 -6.01 -24.75
N ARG A 128 -1.45 -6.67 -25.89
CA ARG A 128 -0.52 -6.75 -27.02
C ARG A 128 -0.25 -5.39 -27.65
N ALA A 129 -1.27 -4.53 -27.75
CA ALA A 129 -1.12 -3.19 -28.30
C ALA A 129 -0.20 -2.32 -27.42
N ILE A 130 -0.41 -2.34 -26.10
CA ILE A 130 0.48 -1.67 -25.13
C ILE A 130 1.92 -2.21 -25.25
N LYS A 131 2.09 -3.54 -25.17
CA LYS A 131 3.41 -4.17 -25.27
C LYS A 131 4.14 -3.74 -26.55
N ARG A 132 3.49 -3.86 -27.71
CA ARG A 132 4.07 -3.44 -29.00
C ARG A 132 4.42 -1.97 -29.01
N ARG A 133 3.59 -1.11 -28.43
CA ARG A 133 3.82 0.34 -28.43
C ARG A 133 5.09 0.72 -27.66
N ILE A 134 5.36 0.03 -26.55
CA ILE A 134 6.56 0.20 -25.73
C ILE A 134 7.77 -0.39 -26.44
N GLU A 135 7.69 -1.63 -26.94
CA GLU A 135 8.80 -2.29 -27.66
C GLU A 135 9.25 -1.52 -28.90
N ASN A 136 8.34 -0.81 -29.56
CA ASN A 136 8.66 0.02 -30.72
C ASN A 136 9.34 1.36 -30.37
N ASP A 137 9.40 1.75 -29.10
CA ASP A 137 10.14 2.94 -28.67
C ASP A 137 11.62 2.58 -28.50
N PRO A 138 12.57 3.26 -29.20
CA PRO A 138 13.99 2.93 -29.15
C PRO A 138 14.60 2.93 -27.75
N ARG A 139 14.03 3.70 -26.81
CA ARG A 139 14.48 3.76 -25.40
C ARG A 139 14.30 2.43 -24.67
N PHE A 140 13.40 1.57 -25.15
CA PHE A 140 13.05 0.29 -24.55
C PHE A 140 13.56 -0.92 -25.34
N SER A 141 14.44 -0.70 -26.32
CA SER A 141 14.97 -1.75 -27.21
C SER A 141 15.71 -2.89 -26.50
N GLN A 142 16.21 -2.66 -25.28
CA GLN A 142 16.89 -3.66 -24.45
C GLN A 142 16.10 -4.00 -23.17
N THR A 143 14.89 -3.47 -23.01
CA THR A 143 14.06 -3.65 -21.83
C THR A 143 13.21 -4.93 -21.97
N ASP A 144 13.16 -5.75 -20.91
CA ASP A 144 12.24 -6.90 -20.88
C ASP A 144 10.81 -6.40 -20.69
N VAL A 145 9.99 -6.54 -21.73
CA VAL A 145 8.57 -6.18 -21.75
C VAL A 145 7.72 -7.43 -21.93
N LYS A 146 6.86 -7.75 -20.96
CA LYS A 146 6.07 -8.99 -20.95
C LYS A 146 4.61 -8.72 -20.60
N ILE A 147 3.71 -9.51 -21.17
CA ILE A 147 2.32 -9.54 -20.72
C ILE A 147 2.24 -10.51 -19.54
N ASP A 148 1.58 -10.10 -18.47
CA ASP A 148 1.26 -10.94 -17.32
C ASP A 148 -0.21 -10.74 -16.93
N GLN A 149 -1.04 -11.75 -17.22
CA GLN A 149 -2.49 -11.81 -16.98
C GLN A 149 -3.31 -10.55 -17.34
N ASN A 150 -3.25 -9.52 -16.50
CA ASN A 150 -4.01 -8.28 -16.60
C ASN A 150 -3.15 -7.05 -16.92
N ALA A 151 -1.83 -7.20 -17.00
CA ALA A 151 -0.88 -6.10 -17.11
C ALA A 151 0.22 -6.36 -18.16
N VAL A 152 0.90 -5.29 -18.55
CA VAL A 152 2.18 -5.33 -19.28
C VAL A 152 3.30 -4.90 -18.34
N LYS A 153 4.18 -5.84 -17.98
CA LYS A 153 5.37 -5.63 -17.16
C LYS A 153 6.49 -5.03 -17.97
N VAL A 154 7.05 -3.93 -17.50
CA VAL A 154 8.25 -3.26 -18.04
C VAL A 154 9.33 -3.31 -16.98
N LYS A 155 10.34 -4.17 -17.18
CA LYS A 155 11.36 -4.42 -16.16
C LYS A 155 12.54 -3.47 -16.29
N TYR A 156 12.70 -2.61 -15.29
CA TYR A 156 13.94 -1.86 -15.08
C TYR A 156 14.90 -2.70 -14.23
N HIS A 157 16.13 -2.23 -14.07
CA HIS A 157 17.13 -2.93 -13.25
C HIS A 157 16.82 -2.87 -11.75
N ASP A 158 16.04 -1.89 -11.32
CA ASP A 158 15.75 -1.54 -9.94
C ASP A 158 14.24 -1.37 -9.66
N SER A 159 13.35 -1.69 -10.60
CA SER A 159 11.90 -1.77 -10.38
C SER A 159 11.22 -2.46 -11.56
N THR A 160 9.96 -2.84 -11.38
CA THR A 160 9.08 -3.23 -12.50
C THR A 160 7.87 -2.30 -12.52
N ILE A 161 7.53 -1.79 -13.70
CA ILE A 161 6.30 -1.01 -13.89
C ILE A 161 5.27 -1.91 -14.57
N GLU A 162 4.12 -2.09 -13.93
CA GLU A 162 3.01 -2.89 -14.46
C GLU A 162 1.94 -1.97 -15.06
N ILE A 163 1.79 -1.99 -16.37
CA ILE A 163 0.79 -1.16 -17.05
C ILE A 163 -0.49 -1.95 -17.22
N VAL A 164 -1.56 -1.51 -16.58
CA VAL A 164 -2.89 -2.12 -16.60
C VAL A 164 -3.80 -1.30 -17.52
N PRO A 165 -4.15 -1.75 -18.73
CA PRO A 165 -5.16 -1.09 -19.54
C PRO A 165 -6.51 -1.17 -18.83
N ALA A 166 -7.29 -0.10 -18.91
CA ALA A 166 -8.59 -0.01 -18.30
C ALA A 166 -9.57 0.75 -19.19
N PHE A 167 -10.85 0.40 -19.05
CA PHE A 167 -11.99 1.22 -19.47
C PHE A 167 -12.81 1.59 -18.24
N ARG A 168 -13.69 2.60 -18.32
CA ARG A 168 -14.64 2.82 -17.21
C ARG A 168 -15.58 1.62 -17.15
N TYR A 169 -15.93 1.19 -15.94
CA TYR A 169 -16.75 -0.01 -15.76
C TYR A 169 -18.11 0.11 -16.47
N SER A 170 -18.72 1.29 -16.43
CA SER A 170 -19.95 1.61 -17.16
C SER A 170 -19.87 1.49 -18.69
N GLU A 171 -18.67 1.46 -19.27
CA GLU A 171 -18.45 1.41 -20.73
C GLU A 171 -18.24 -0.02 -21.24
N VAL A 172 -18.15 -1.01 -20.35
CA VAL A 172 -17.92 -2.43 -20.66
C VAL A 172 -19.08 -3.26 -20.09
N PRO A 173 -20.20 -3.41 -20.83
CA PRO A 173 -21.45 -3.97 -20.29
C PRO A 173 -21.38 -5.43 -19.83
N HIS A 174 -20.38 -6.18 -20.30
CA HIS A 174 -20.17 -7.59 -19.98
C HIS A 174 -18.96 -7.80 -19.07
N ALA A 175 -18.45 -6.73 -18.44
CA ALA A 175 -17.39 -6.87 -17.45
C ALA A 175 -17.91 -7.60 -16.21
N ASP A 176 -17.17 -8.62 -15.80
CA ASP A 176 -17.45 -9.40 -14.60
C ASP A 176 -17.44 -8.48 -13.37
N HIS A 177 -18.35 -8.72 -12.43
CA HIS A 177 -18.33 -8.00 -11.15
C HIS A 177 -17.05 -8.34 -10.36
N PRO A 178 -16.56 -7.43 -9.50
CA PRO A 178 -15.35 -7.65 -8.75
C PRO A 178 -15.43 -8.92 -7.90
N SER A 179 -14.45 -9.81 -8.06
CA SER A 179 -14.40 -11.10 -7.37
C SER A 179 -14.13 -11.01 -5.86
N SER A 180 -13.85 -9.81 -5.35
CA SER A 180 -13.39 -9.60 -3.96
C SER A 180 -14.41 -9.86 -2.85
N GLY A 181 -15.66 -10.20 -3.17
CA GLY A 181 -16.73 -10.43 -2.18
C GLY A 181 -17.20 -9.17 -1.43
N PHE A 182 -16.61 -8.00 -1.72
CA PHE A 182 -17.04 -6.70 -1.22
C PHE A 182 -17.82 -5.94 -2.30
N ASN A 183 -18.80 -5.14 -1.87
CA ASN A 183 -19.45 -4.16 -2.75
C ASN A 183 -18.48 -3.00 -3.02
N LEU A 184 -17.70 -3.13 -4.10
CA LEU A 184 -16.68 -2.14 -4.48
C LEU A 184 -17.24 -0.94 -5.25
N PHE A 185 -18.47 -1.06 -5.75
CA PHE A 185 -19.13 -0.04 -6.55
C PHE A 185 -20.37 0.44 -5.80
N ASN A 186 -20.55 1.76 -5.69
CA ASN A 186 -21.85 2.31 -5.28
C ASN A 186 -22.75 2.47 -6.52
N ASP A 187 -22.14 2.73 -7.69
CA ASP A 187 -22.75 2.75 -9.02
C ASP A 187 -21.71 2.27 -10.07
N ALA A 188 -22.18 1.84 -11.25
CA ALA A 188 -21.36 1.40 -12.37
C ALA A 188 -20.36 2.48 -12.87
N SER A 189 -20.59 3.76 -12.54
CA SER A 189 -19.66 4.85 -12.82
C SER A 189 -18.41 4.89 -11.93
N ASP A 190 -18.41 4.16 -10.80
CA ASP A 190 -17.37 4.28 -9.78
C ASP A 190 -16.11 3.45 -10.07
N GLY A 191 -16.14 2.67 -11.14
CA GLY A 191 -15.20 1.58 -11.38
C GLY A 191 -14.45 1.62 -12.70
N TYR A 192 -13.58 0.63 -12.84
CA TYR A 192 -12.89 0.32 -14.08
C TYR A 192 -13.08 -1.15 -14.43
N ALA A 193 -12.95 -1.47 -15.71
CA ALA A 193 -12.83 -2.82 -16.22
C ALA A 193 -11.40 -3.02 -16.73
N ILE A 194 -10.72 -4.05 -16.25
CA ILE A 194 -9.34 -4.40 -16.62
C ILE A 194 -9.32 -5.79 -17.27
N PRO A 195 -8.34 -6.12 -18.13
CA PRO A 195 -8.33 -7.44 -18.78
C PRO A 195 -8.05 -8.57 -17.77
N ASP A 196 -8.61 -9.75 -18.01
CA ASP A 196 -8.20 -11.01 -17.39
C ASP A 196 -8.01 -12.09 -18.47
N THR A 197 -6.75 -12.45 -18.71
CA THR A 197 -6.39 -13.45 -19.72
C THR A 197 -6.09 -14.84 -19.17
N HIS A 198 -6.17 -15.08 -17.85
CA HIS A 198 -5.87 -16.40 -17.27
C HIS A 198 -7.04 -17.39 -17.44
N GLY A 199 -8.26 -16.86 -17.55
CA GLY A 199 -9.49 -17.63 -17.76
C GLY A 199 -10.08 -17.45 -19.16
N GLN A 200 -11.28 -16.86 -19.21
CA GLN A 200 -12.15 -16.82 -20.39
C GLN A 200 -11.89 -15.65 -21.35
N GLN A 201 -10.74 -14.96 -21.22
CA GLN A 201 -10.50 -13.71 -21.94
C GLN A 201 -11.61 -12.68 -21.66
N SER A 202 -11.76 -12.31 -20.38
CA SER A 202 -12.83 -11.41 -19.96
C SER A 202 -12.29 -10.06 -19.50
N TRP A 203 -13.23 -9.14 -19.27
CA TRP A 203 -12.98 -7.88 -18.59
C TRP A 203 -13.46 -7.99 -17.14
N GLN A 204 -12.58 -7.71 -16.19
CA GLN A 204 -12.86 -7.83 -14.76
C GLN A 204 -13.03 -6.45 -14.15
N GLY A 205 -14.16 -6.24 -13.46
CA GLY A 205 -14.43 -5.01 -12.70
C GLY A 205 -13.49 -4.85 -11.52
N THR A 206 -13.00 -3.62 -11.30
CA THR A 206 -12.13 -3.24 -10.17
C THR A 206 -12.38 -1.78 -9.72
N ASN A 207 -12.09 -1.47 -8.46
CA ASN A 207 -12.11 -0.11 -7.92
C ASN A 207 -10.88 0.21 -7.05
N PRO A 208 -9.75 0.62 -7.64
CA PRO A 208 -8.54 0.95 -6.89
C PRO A 208 -8.76 2.02 -5.81
N ARG A 209 -9.64 2.99 -6.06
CA ARG A 209 -9.98 4.05 -5.09
C ARG A 209 -10.66 3.47 -3.85
N LYS A 210 -11.64 2.58 -4.05
CA LYS A 210 -12.35 1.93 -2.94
C LYS A 210 -11.42 1.03 -2.12
N TYR A 211 -10.55 0.26 -2.78
CA TYR A 211 -9.53 -0.53 -2.08
C TYR A 211 -8.61 0.33 -1.22
N LYS A 212 -8.14 1.47 -1.76
CA LYS A 212 -7.33 2.42 -0.99
C LYS A 212 -8.10 2.95 0.21
N GLN A 213 -9.33 3.43 0.02
CA GLN A 213 -10.17 3.95 1.12
C GLN A 213 -10.41 2.91 2.22
N MET A 214 -10.69 1.66 1.86
CA MET A 214 -10.87 0.58 2.82
C MET A 214 -9.57 0.29 3.59
N PHE A 215 -8.44 0.33 2.90
CA PHE A 215 -7.13 0.16 3.52
C PHE A 215 -6.79 1.32 4.45
N ASP A 216 -6.92 2.56 3.99
CA ASP A 216 -6.67 3.78 4.78
C ASP A 216 -7.53 3.81 6.04
N ALA A 217 -8.83 3.50 5.92
CA ALA A 217 -9.73 3.46 7.08
C ALA A 217 -9.31 2.37 8.09
N ARG A 218 -8.79 1.24 7.61
CA ARG A 218 -8.26 0.19 8.48
C ARG A 218 -6.95 0.62 9.13
N ASP A 219 -6.06 1.25 8.38
CA ASP A 219 -4.78 1.75 8.87
C ASP A 219 -4.98 2.84 9.93
N GLU A 220 -5.89 3.79 9.68
CA GLU A 220 -6.27 4.84 10.62
C GLU A 220 -6.89 4.27 11.91
N ALA A 221 -7.78 3.27 11.80
CA ALA A 221 -8.35 2.58 12.95
C ALA A 221 -7.31 1.81 13.79
N HIS A 222 -6.09 1.68 13.28
CA HIS A 222 -4.95 1.01 13.92
C HIS A 222 -3.73 1.94 14.01
N ASN A 223 -3.94 3.26 14.08
CA ASN A 223 -2.90 4.28 14.29
C ASN A 223 -1.76 4.24 13.25
N GLY A 224 -2.05 3.92 12.00
CA GLY A 224 -1.06 3.85 10.92
C GLY A 224 -0.19 2.59 10.90
N ARG A 225 -0.44 1.63 11.80
CA ARG A 225 0.43 0.45 11.98
C ARG A 225 0.19 -0.67 10.96
N VAL A 226 -0.92 -0.65 10.22
CA VAL A 226 -1.27 -1.72 9.26
C VAL A 226 -0.39 -1.64 8.02
N SER A 227 -0.07 -0.42 7.55
CA SER A 227 0.83 -0.21 6.42
C SER A 227 2.24 -0.75 6.72
N GLY A 228 2.80 -0.43 7.88
CA GLY A 228 4.10 -0.91 8.35
C GLY A 228 4.15 -2.42 8.53
N LEU A 229 3.14 -3.01 9.19
CA LEU A 229 3.04 -4.46 9.36
C LEU A 229 2.96 -5.19 8.01
N THR A 230 2.23 -4.62 7.05
CA THR A 230 2.14 -5.18 5.70
C THR A 230 3.48 -5.16 4.99
N ARG A 231 4.27 -4.08 5.15
CA ARG A 231 5.63 -3.99 4.58
C ARG A 231 6.56 -5.01 5.22
N ALA A 232 6.56 -5.11 6.55
CA ALA A 232 7.35 -6.09 7.30
C ALA A 232 7.04 -7.53 6.86
N ALA A 233 5.77 -7.89 6.73
CA ALA A 233 5.35 -9.23 6.31
C ALA A 233 5.76 -9.55 4.86
N LYS A 234 5.76 -8.55 3.97
CA LYS A 234 6.23 -8.70 2.58
C LYS A 234 7.75 -8.85 2.52
N ASP A 235 8.49 -7.97 3.20
CA ASP A 235 9.95 -8.05 3.25
C ASP A 235 10.43 -9.40 3.80
N TRP A 236 9.74 -9.95 4.81
CA TRP A 236 10.00 -11.30 5.29
C TRP A 236 9.71 -12.40 4.26
N ALA A 237 8.64 -12.26 3.47
CA ALA A 237 8.28 -13.24 2.44
C ALA A 237 9.23 -13.21 1.22
N ASP A 238 9.91 -12.09 1.00
CA ASP A 238 10.87 -11.87 -0.09
C ASP A 238 12.30 -12.35 0.26
N GLN A 239 12.54 -12.85 1.49
CA GLN A 239 13.79 -13.46 1.96
C GLN A 239 13.86 -14.97 1.66
#